data_AF-A0A073IKW0-F1
#
_entry.id   AF-A0A073IKW0-F1
#
_cell.length_a   1.000
_cell.length_b   1.000
_cell.length_c   1.000
_cell.angle_alpha   90.00
_cell.angle_beta   90.00
_cell.angle_gamma   90.00
#
_symmetry.space_group_name_H-M   'P 1'
#
loop_
_entity.id
_entity.type
_entity.pdbx_description
1 polymer ?
#
loop_
_entity_poly.entity_id
_entity_poly.type
_entity_poly.pdbx_seq_one_letter_code
_entity_poly.pdbx_strand_id
1 'polypeptide(L)'
;MSKPAFGPLFFFAISFALSLYFMFAAVQGDFGLFRRAEILAEANQMRDQLTKVRAEVAQMENLTHRLSDDYLDLDLLDEQARSVLGMVRADEIVIR
;
A
#
# COMPACT_ATOMS: atom_id res chain seq x y z
N MET A 1 -35.70 -31.85 -59.24
CA MET A 1 -34.51 -32.04 -58.37
C MET A 1 -34.24 -30.71 -57.67
N SER A 2 -34.80 -30.48 -56.47
CA SER A 2 -34.54 -29.24 -55.71
C SER A 2 -33.12 -29.25 -55.19
N LYS A 3 -32.33 -28.23 -55.54
CA LYS A 3 -30.97 -28.06 -55.04
C LYS A 3 -31.05 -27.80 -53.53
N PRO A 4 -30.32 -28.54 -52.69
CA PRO A 4 -30.29 -28.28 -51.25
C PRO A 4 -29.76 -26.87 -50.98
N ALA A 5 -30.53 -26.08 -50.24
CA ALA A 5 -30.18 -24.72 -49.86
C ALA A 5 -29.20 -24.75 -48.66
N PHE A 6 -27.90 -24.90 -48.95
CA PHE A 6 -26.85 -24.89 -47.92
C PHE A 6 -26.52 -23.49 -47.38
N GLY A 7 -26.95 -22.42 -48.06
CA GLY A 7 -26.66 -21.03 -47.67
C GLY A 7 -27.08 -20.69 -46.24
N PRO A 8 -28.34 -20.95 -45.83
CA PRO A 8 -28.78 -20.72 -44.45
C PRO A 8 -27.96 -21.51 -43.42
N LEU A 9 -27.59 -22.75 -43.71
CA LEU A 9 -26.81 -23.58 -42.80
C LEU A 9 -25.42 -22.99 -42.54
N PHE A 10 -24.72 -22.55 -43.59
CA PHE A 10 -23.43 -21.87 -43.44
C PHE A 10 -23.56 -20.54 -42.72
N PHE A 11 -24.62 -19.77 -42.99
CA PHE A 11 -24.89 -18.52 -42.29
C PHE A 11 -25.03 -18.75 -40.78
N PHE A 12 -25.89 -19.69 -40.37
CA PHE A 12 -26.07 -20.02 -38.95
C PHE A 12 -24.80 -20.59 -38.31
N ALA A 13 -24.05 -21.45 -39.02
CA ALA A 13 -22.79 -22.00 -38.51
C ALA A 13 -21.76 -20.90 -38.25
N ILE A 14 -21.60 -19.94 -39.18
CA ILE A 14 -20.66 -18.82 -39.02
C ILE A 14 -21.13 -17.88 -37.91
N SER A 15 -22.43 -17.53 -37.86
CA SER A 15 -22.98 -16.69 -36.79
C SER A 15 -22.80 -17.32 -35.40
N PHE A 16 -22.98 -18.64 -35.30
CA PHE A 16 -22.79 -19.37 -34.05
C PHE A 16 -21.31 -19.42 -33.65
N ALA A 17 -20.41 -19.68 -34.60
CA ALA A 17 -18.96 -19.66 -34.35
C ALA A 17 -18.47 -18.28 -33.89
N LEU A 18 -18.96 -17.20 -34.51
CA LEU A 18 -18.65 -15.83 -34.10
C LEU A 18 -19.18 -15.52 -32.69
N SER A 19 -20.40 -15.96 -32.39
CA SER A 19 -21.00 -15.75 -31.07
C SER A 19 -20.20 -16.44 -29.97
N LEU A 20 -19.76 -17.69 -30.20
CA LEU A 20 -18.89 -18.42 -29.29
C LEU A 20 -17.53 -17.74 -29.11
N TYR A 21 -16.92 -17.28 -30.21
CA TYR A 21 -15.65 -16.55 -30.16
C TYR A 21 -15.77 -15.28 -29.32
N PHE A 22 -16.81 -14.47 -29.53
CA PHE A 22 -17.02 -13.26 -28.73
C PHE A 22 -17.36 -13.55 -27.27
N MET A 23 -18.13 -14.60 -26.98
CA MET A 23 -18.40 -15.02 -25.61
C MET A 23 -17.12 -15.47 -24.90
N PHE A 24 -16.26 -16.22 -25.58
CA PHE A 24 -14.94 -16.62 -25.07
C PHE A 24 -14.03 -15.42 -24.85
N ALA A 25 -13.95 -14.49 -25.82
CA ALA A 25 -13.15 -13.28 -25.72
C ALA A 25 -13.65 -12.32 -24.63
N ALA A 26 -14.95 -12.29 -24.34
CA ALA A 26 -15.49 -11.50 -23.24
C ALA A 26 -15.12 -12.07 -21.85
N VAL A 27 -14.96 -13.41 -21.76
CA VAL A 27 -14.58 -14.10 -20.52
C VAL A 27 -13.06 -14.10 -20.30
N GLN A 28 -12.27 -14.38 -21.34
CA GLN A 28 -10.80 -14.52 -21.24
C GLN A 28 -9.99 -13.34 -21.77
N GLY A 29 -10.62 -12.39 -22.47
CA GLY A 29 -9.91 -11.26 -23.06
C GLY A 29 -9.42 -10.25 -22.03
N ASP A 30 -8.42 -9.46 -22.42
CA ASP A 30 -7.77 -8.43 -21.60
C ASP A 30 -8.73 -7.35 -21.05
N PHE A 31 -9.93 -7.22 -21.64
CA PHE A 31 -11.00 -6.31 -21.20
C PHE A 31 -12.13 -7.02 -20.44
N GLY A 32 -11.97 -8.30 -20.12
CA GLY A 32 -12.93 -9.10 -19.35
C GLY A 32 -13.03 -8.66 -17.90
N LEU A 33 -14.10 -9.08 -17.22
CA LEU A 33 -14.38 -8.75 -15.82
C LEU A 33 -13.23 -9.09 -14.86
N PHE A 34 -12.43 -10.10 -15.18
CA PHE A 34 -11.27 -10.52 -14.40
C PHE A 34 -10.15 -9.48 -14.36
N ARG A 35 -9.86 -8.80 -15.47
CA ARG A 35 -8.80 -7.77 -15.49
C ARG A 35 -9.16 -6.59 -14.59
N ARG A 36 -10.44 -6.21 -14.57
CA ARG A 36 -10.93 -5.17 -13.67
C ARG A 36 -10.83 -5.58 -12.19
N ALA A 37 -11.14 -6.85 -11.87
CA ALA A 37 -10.98 -7.38 -10.51
C ALA A 37 -9.50 -7.39 -10.07
N GLU A 38 -8.59 -7.79 -10.96
CA GLU A 38 -7.14 -7.80 -10.70
C GLU A 38 -6.61 -6.38 -10.45
N ILE A 39 -6.94 -5.43 -11.33
CA ILE A 39 -6.53 -4.01 -11.17
C ILE A 39 -7.04 -3.43 -9.85
N LEU A 40 -8.28 -3.74 -9.46
CA LEU A 40 -8.83 -3.26 -8.19
C LEU A 40 -8.13 -3.90 -6.99
N ALA A 41 -7.79 -5.18 -7.07
CA ALA A 41 -7.03 -5.85 -6.02
C ALA A 41 -5.63 -5.24 -5.87
N GLU A 42 -4.93 -5.01 -6.98
CA GLU A 42 -3.60 -4.39 -7.00
C GLU A 42 -3.65 -2.96 -6.46
N ALA A 43 -4.65 -2.17 -6.88
CA ALA A 43 -4.86 -0.81 -6.38
C ALA A 43 -5.14 -0.76 -4.87
N ASN A 44 -5.86 -1.74 -4.34
CA ASN A 44 -6.09 -1.86 -2.89
C ASN A 44 -4.79 -2.21 -2.15
N GLN A 45 -4.00 -3.15 -2.67
CA GLN A 45 -2.69 -3.48 -2.07
C GLN A 45 -1.75 -2.27 -2.04
N MET A 46 -1.69 -1.49 -3.13
CA MET A 46 -0.88 -0.27 -3.18
C MET A 46 -1.36 0.78 -2.17
N ARG A 47 -2.68 0.92 -1.96
CA ARG A 47 -3.24 1.84 -0.96
C ARG A 47 -2.88 1.45 0.48
N ASP A 48 -2.86 0.16 0.77
CA ASP A 48 -2.46 -0.33 2.10
C ASP A 48 -0.98 -0.05 2.36
N GLN A 49 -0.12 -0.29 1.35
CA GLN A 49 1.30 0.05 1.42
C GLN A 49 1.52 1.55 1.61
N LEU A 50 0.81 2.38 0.85
CA LEU A 50 0.89 3.84 0.99
C LEU A 50 0.48 4.29 2.39
N THR A 51 -0.60 3.72 2.94
CA THR A 51 -1.06 4.02 4.30
C THR A 51 0.01 3.69 5.33
N LYS A 52 0.66 2.53 5.20
CA LYS A 52 1.75 2.11 6.08
C LYS A 52 2.94 3.07 6.02
N VAL A 53 3.43 3.39 4.82
CA VAL A 53 4.57 4.30 4.65
C VAL A 53 4.24 5.70 5.16
N ARG A 54 3.01 6.19 4.95
CA ARG A 54 2.58 7.48 5.51
C ARG A 54 2.56 7.49 7.03
N ALA A 55 2.17 6.39 7.67
CA ALA A 55 2.22 6.26 9.12
C ALA A 55 3.67 6.29 9.64
N GLU A 56 4.60 5.64 8.93
CA GLU A 56 6.04 5.67 9.26
C GLU A 56 6.61 7.09 9.10
N VAL A 57 6.26 7.80 8.02
CA VAL A 57 6.66 9.20 7.82
C VAL A 57 6.13 10.08 8.95
N ALA A 58 4.84 9.99 9.29
CA ALA A 58 4.25 10.78 10.37
C ALA A 58 4.92 10.49 11.73
N GLN A 59 5.32 9.24 11.98
CA GLN A 59 6.08 8.88 13.18
C GLN A 59 7.46 9.54 13.18
N MET A 60 8.19 9.46 12.06
CA MET A 60 9.51 10.08 11.94
C MET A 60 9.43 11.60 12.08
N GLU A 61 8.45 12.24 11.44
CA GLU A 61 8.20 13.67 11.57
C GLU A 61 7.92 14.06 13.03
N ASN A 62 7.13 13.27 13.76
CA ASN A 62 6.90 13.52 15.19
C ASN A 62 8.18 13.37 16.02
N LEU A 63 8.99 12.35 15.77
CA LEU A 63 10.27 12.16 16.47
C LEU A 63 11.24 13.30 16.17
N THR A 64 11.37 13.71 14.90
CA THR A 64 12.19 14.85 14.50
C THR A 64 11.70 16.14 15.13
N HIS A 65 10.39 16.38 15.16
CA HIS A 65 9.80 17.54 15.83
C HIS A 65 10.10 17.54 17.33
N ARG A 66 10.04 16.38 17.99
CA ARG A 66 10.35 16.25 19.42
C ARG A 66 11.84 16.38 19.74
N LEU A 67 12.71 16.17 18.76
CA LEU A 67 14.15 16.37 18.85
C LEU A 67 14.57 17.80 18.48
N SER A 68 13.68 18.61 17.91
CA SER A 68 13.99 20.00 17.55
C SER A 68 13.99 20.88 18.80
N ASP A 69 14.91 21.85 18.82
CA ASP A 69 15.32 22.67 19.98
C ASP A 69 14.17 23.33 20.78
N ASP A 70 12.99 23.53 20.20
CA ASP A 70 11.83 24.12 20.91
C ASP A 70 11.19 23.18 21.95
N TYR A 71 11.49 21.86 21.92
CA TYR A 71 11.01 20.86 22.89
C TYR A 71 12.15 20.13 23.62
N LEU A 72 13.40 20.34 23.22
CA LEU A 72 14.57 19.75 23.84
C LEU A 72 15.14 20.77 24.83
N ASP A 73 14.59 20.79 26.05
CA ASP A 73 15.11 21.65 27.11
C ASP A 73 16.52 21.18 27.50
N LEU A 74 17.52 21.85 26.93
CA LEU A 74 18.94 21.58 27.17
C LEU A 74 19.29 21.71 28.65
N ASP A 75 18.54 22.51 29.41
CA ASP A 75 18.71 22.62 30.86
C ASP A 75 18.23 21.35 31.57
N LEU A 76 17.11 20.74 31.14
CA LEU A 76 16.66 19.44 31.66
C LEU A 76 17.60 18.30 31.29
N LEU A 77 18.24 18.36 30.13
CA LEU A 77 19.30 17.42 29.74
C LEU A 77 20.57 17.57 30.58
N ASP A 78 20.99 18.80 30.92
CA ASP A 78 22.11 19.05 31.83
C ASP A 78 21.77 18.59 33.26
N GLU A 79 20.54 18.83 33.74
CA GLU A 79 20.09 18.32 35.03
C GLU A 79 20.03 16.79 35.08
N GLN A 80 19.48 16.14 34.05
CA GLN A 80 19.43 14.68 33.96
C GLN A 80 20.83 14.08 33.81
N ALA A 81 21.72 14.72 33.05
CA ALA A 81 23.13 14.31 32.93
C ALA A 81 23.87 14.46 34.27
N ARG A 82 23.65 15.56 35.00
CA ARG A 82 24.25 15.82 36.32
C ARG A 82 23.73 14.83 37.39
N SER A 83 22.45 14.45 37.31
CA SER A 83 21.81 13.43 38.16
C SER A 83 22.32 12.00 37.88
N VAL A 84 22.46 11.63 36.60
CA VAL A 84 22.82 10.25 36.20
C VAL A 84 24.32 10.01 36.20
N LEU A 85 25.12 10.99 35.75
CA LEU A 85 26.59 10.89 35.71
C LEU A 85 27.23 11.28 37.05
N GLY A 86 26.43 11.63 38.06
CA GLY A 86 26.91 11.78 39.43
C GLY A 86 28.03 12.81 39.55
N MET A 87 27.80 14.03 39.07
CA MET A 87 28.60 15.19 39.53
C MET A 87 28.12 15.60 40.93
N VAL A 88 28.10 14.64 41.86
CA VAL A 88 28.35 14.94 43.26
C VAL A 88 29.85 15.19 43.31
N ARG A 89 30.21 16.45 43.58
CA ARG A 89 31.55 16.85 43.95
C ARG A 89 32.18 15.80 44.87
N ALA A 90 33.42 15.40 44.60
CA ALA A 90 34.16 14.41 45.37
C ALA A 90 34.52 14.86 46.81
N ASP A 91 33.80 15.85 47.35
CA ASP A 91 34.12 16.62 48.54
C ASP A 91 32.94 16.79 49.53
N GLU A 92 31.80 16.13 49.32
CA GLU A 92 30.76 16.04 50.36
C GLU A 92 30.97 14.85 51.31
N ILE A 93 31.43 15.14 52.53
CA ILE A 93 31.53 14.21 53.66
C ILE A 93 30.13 14.05 54.28
N VAL A 94 29.55 12.85 54.18
CA VAL A 94 28.37 12.47 54.96
C VAL A 94 28.82 12.15 56.39
N ILE A 95 28.52 13.05 57.34
CA ILE A 95 28.69 12.79 58.77
C ILE A 95 27.48 12.01 59.28
N ARG A 96 27.72 10.86 59.92
CA ARG A 96 26.73 10.07 60.67
C ARG A 96 26.70 10.49 62.13
#